data_AF-A0A944FML9-F1
#
_entry.id   AF-A0A944FML9-F1
#
_cell.length_a   1.000
_cell.length_b   1.000
_cell.length_c   1.000
_cell.angle_alpha   90.00
_cell.angle_beta   90.00
_cell.angle_gamma   90.00
#
_symmetry.space_group_name_H-M   'P 1'
#
loop_
_entity.id
_entity.type
_entity.pdbx_description
1 polymer ?
#
loop_
_entity_poly.entity_id
_entity_poly.type
_entity_poly.pdbx_seq_one_letter_code
_entity_poly.pdbx_strand_id
1 'polypeptide(L)'
;MALTDYHDVFIGSTFDGHTFLVLNRPIPQATRMLTNAGFTARRHHGRTIYLLPPDTAEDAHERAGVAAYGLMAYTQDLVDLAWTTRRHDGDQDPSQVTFRFADGAVTATATTAAAHDVLVRHGFLFTDQKRHYLLPDALSERTTLSAVVSAEAHLHTDGVSVHVDLGIPTVEDIPPAPPRPHAAPVVLPTHQTARHTR
;
A
#
# COMPACT_ATOMS: atom_id res chain seq x y z
N MET A 1 7.33 -1.47 -14.79
CA MET A 1 7.44 -0.95 -13.41
C MET A 1 6.02 -0.86 -12.87
N ALA A 2 5.81 -1.11 -11.59
CA ALA A 2 4.49 -1.07 -10.99
C ALA A 2 4.18 0.35 -10.48
N LEU A 3 2.90 0.72 -10.43
CA LEU A 3 2.43 2.00 -9.86
C LEU A 3 2.99 2.25 -8.46
N THR A 4 3.12 1.18 -7.68
CA THR A 4 3.65 1.22 -6.33
C THR A 4 5.09 1.70 -6.24
N ASP A 5 5.84 1.79 -7.34
CA ASP A 5 7.30 2.01 -7.35
C ASP A 5 7.69 3.50 -7.45
N TYR A 6 6.73 4.40 -7.66
CA TYR A 6 7.00 5.81 -8.00
C TYR A 6 7.08 6.77 -6.82
N HIS A 7 6.46 6.42 -5.69
CA HIS A 7 6.45 7.25 -4.48
C HIS A 7 7.45 6.72 -3.46
N ASP A 8 8.12 7.59 -2.69
CA ASP A 8 9.01 7.15 -1.61
C ASP A 8 8.28 6.17 -0.65
N VAL A 9 7.01 6.44 -0.35
CA VAL A 9 6.11 5.58 0.44
C VAL A 9 4.80 5.33 -0.31
N PHE A 10 4.41 4.07 -0.40
CA PHE A 10 3.12 3.68 -0.95
C PHE A 10 2.36 2.84 0.08
N ILE A 11 1.13 3.23 0.40
CA ILE A 11 0.22 2.52 1.30
C ILE A 11 -1.00 2.06 0.49
N GLY A 12 -1.39 0.81 0.66
CA GLY A 12 -2.57 0.24 0.03
C GLY A 12 -3.13 -0.88 0.88
N SER A 13 -4.09 -1.61 0.33
CA SER A 13 -4.66 -2.76 1.02
C SER A 13 -4.77 -3.98 0.12
N THR A 14 -4.66 -5.15 0.72
CA THR A 14 -4.87 -6.43 0.06
C THR A 14 -6.37 -6.76 -0.02
N PHE A 15 -6.72 -7.75 -0.83
CA PHE A 15 -8.11 -8.20 -0.99
C PHE A 15 -8.73 -8.75 0.30
N ASP A 16 -7.92 -9.34 1.19
CA ASP A 16 -8.36 -9.83 2.50
C ASP A 16 -8.42 -8.72 3.58
N GLY A 17 -8.09 -7.48 3.23
CA GLY A 17 -8.24 -6.31 4.09
C GLY A 17 -7.00 -5.92 4.90
N HIS A 18 -5.85 -6.56 4.68
CA HIS A 18 -4.60 -6.09 5.31
C HIS A 18 -4.17 -4.77 4.70
N THR A 19 -3.75 -3.83 5.54
CA THR A 19 -3.00 -2.66 5.05
C THR A 19 -1.58 -3.09 4.74
N PHE A 20 -1.11 -2.79 3.54
CA PHE A 20 0.29 -2.97 3.17
C PHE A 20 0.97 -1.63 2.92
N LEU A 21 2.27 -1.60 3.18
CA LEU A 21 3.13 -0.45 2.94
C LEU A 21 4.41 -0.88 2.23
N VAL A 22 4.77 -0.16 1.17
CA VAL A 22 5.99 -0.32 0.39
C VAL A 22 6.85 0.93 0.54
N LEU A 23 8.14 0.72 0.77
CA LEU A 23 9.15 1.78 0.79
C LEU A 23 10.02 1.63 -0.46
N ASN A 24 9.94 2.58 -1.40
CA ASN A 24 10.76 2.56 -2.61
C ASN A 24 12.09 3.28 -2.43
N ARG A 25 12.21 4.03 -1.33
CA ARG A 25 13.44 4.69 -0.92
C ARG A 25 13.81 4.28 0.51
N PRO A 26 15.11 4.15 0.82
CA PRO A 26 15.54 3.97 2.20
C PRO A 26 15.15 5.17 3.06
N ILE A 27 14.31 4.93 4.07
CA ILE A 27 13.94 5.93 5.08
C ILE A 27 14.56 5.53 6.43
N PRO A 28 15.31 6.44 7.09
CA PRO A 28 15.89 6.18 8.40
C PRO A 28 14.82 5.76 9.41
N GLN A 29 15.11 4.69 10.17
CA GLN A 29 14.23 4.18 11.24
C GLN A 29 12.84 3.69 10.80
N ALA A 30 12.50 3.70 9.51
CA ALA A 30 11.18 3.30 9.01
C ALA A 30 10.78 1.89 9.47
N THR A 31 11.69 0.92 9.42
CA THR A 31 11.41 -0.43 9.93
C THR A 31 10.95 -0.41 11.39
N ARG A 32 11.61 0.38 12.25
CA ARG A 32 11.26 0.48 13.68
C ARG A 32 9.91 1.15 13.87
N MET A 33 9.65 2.23 13.14
CA MET A 33 8.36 2.93 13.19
C MET A 33 7.21 2.01 12.79
N LEU A 34 7.39 1.29 11.67
CA LEU A 34 6.40 0.35 11.15
C LEU A 34 6.16 -0.81 12.12
N THR A 35 7.21 -1.43 12.66
CA THR A 35 7.04 -2.51 13.64
C THR A 35 6.38 -2.05 14.93
N ASN A 36 6.68 -0.83 15.40
CA ASN A 36 6.03 -0.27 16.58
C ASN A 36 4.54 0.02 16.36
N ALA A 37 4.15 0.32 15.12
CA ALA A 37 2.77 0.45 14.70
C ALA A 37 2.09 -0.91 14.43
N GLY A 38 2.76 -2.04 14.66
CA GLY A 38 2.20 -3.37 14.49
C GLY A 38 2.38 -3.98 13.10
N PHE A 39 3.09 -3.32 12.18
CA PHE A 39 3.38 -3.89 10.87
C PHE A 39 4.42 -5.02 10.97
N THR A 40 4.21 -6.05 10.15
CA THR A 40 5.14 -7.17 9.97
C THR A 40 5.79 -7.12 8.59
N ALA A 41 7.11 -7.30 8.53
CA ALA A 41 7.82 -7.30 7.25
C ALA A 41 7.70 -8.65 6.54
N ARG A 42 7.28 -8.64 5.27
CA ARG A 42 7.23 -9.80 4.36
C ARG A 42 7.96 -9.54 3.06
N ARG A 43 8.23 -10.59 2.29
CA ARG A 43 8.86 -10.49 0.96
C ARG A 43 7.86 -10.87 -0.12
N HIS A 44 7.68 -9.99 -1.08
CA HIS A 44 6.80 -10.19 -2.22
C HIS A 44 7.52 -9.72 -3.48
N HIS A 45 7.61 -10.54 -4.53
CA HIS A 45 8.33 -10.23 -5.77
C HIS A 45 9.71 -9.56 -5.60
N GLY A 46 10.53 -10.05 -4.65
CA GLY A 46 11.87 -9.50 -4.43
C GLY A 46 11.92 -8.13 -3.74
N ARG A 47 10.80 -7.62 -3.22
CA ARG A 47 10.73 -6.41 -2.40
C ARG A 47 10.20 -6.70 -1.00
N THR A 48 10.52 -5.80 -0.07
CA THR A 48 9.98 -5.85 1.30
C THR A 48 8.66 -5.11 1.29
N ILE A 49 7.63 -5.77 1.81
CA ILE A 49 6.34 -5.15 2.08
C ILE A 49 6.08 -5.24 3.57
N TYR A 50 5.46 -4.23 4.14
CA TYR A 50 5.05 -4.21 5.54
C TYR A 50 3.55 -4.43 5.60
N LEU A 51 3.09 -5.41 6.39
CA LEU A 51 1.68 -5.78 6.49
C LEU A 51 1.16 -5.52 7.89
N LEU A 52 0.03 -4.84 7.98
CA LEU A 52 -0.77 -4.67 9.18
C LEU A 52 -2.05 -5.51 9.03
N PRO A 53 -2.38 -6.38 10.00
CA PRO A 53 -3.59 -7.19 9.93
C PRO A 53 -4.86 -6.32 9.94
N PRO A 54 -5.94 -6.80 9.31
CA PRO A 54 -7.27 -6.27 9.56
C PRO A 54 -7.66 -6.66 10.99
N ASP A 55 -7.27 -5.85 11.98
CA ASP A 55 -7.99 -5.81 13.25
C ASP A 55 -9.33 -5.08 13.01
N THR A 56 -10.00 -4.55 14.04
CA THR A 56 -11.10 -3.60 13.77
C THR A 56 -10.58 -2.53 12.79
N ALA A 57 -11.38 -2.20 11.78
CA ALA A 57 -10.94 -1.28 10.73
C ALA A 57 -10.47 0.08 11.30
N GLU A 58 -11.01 0.47 12.46
CA GLU A 58 -10.63 1.66 13.22
C GLU A 58 -9.21 1.55 13.81
N ASP A 59 -8.88 0.45 14.50
CA ASP A 59 -7.55 0.23 15.10
C ASP A 59 -6.45 0.06 14.06
N ALA A 60 -6.74 -0.60 12.93
CA ALA A 60 -5.79 -0.73 11.83
C ALA A 60 -5.53 0.64 11.16
N HIS A 61 -6.58 1.45 10.98
CA HIS A 61 -6.46 2.79 10.42
C HIS A 61 -5.62 3.72 11.31
N GLU A 62 -5.90 3.77 12.61
CA GLU A 62 -5.14 4.62 13.53
C GLU A 62 -3.66 4.27 13.54
N ARG A 63 -3.34 2.97 13.60
CA ARG A 63 -1.94 2.49 13.59
C ARG A 63 -1.24 2.79 12.27
N ALA A 64 -1.91 2.59 11.13
CA ALA A 64 -1.39 2.98 9.82
C ALA A 64 -1.14 4.49 9.74
N GLY A 65 -2.07 5.30 10.27
CA GLY A 65 -1.94 6.76 10.35
C GLY A 65 -0.76 7.23 11.20
N VAL A 66 -0.56 6.61 12.38
CA VAL A 66 0.61 6.88 13.24
C VAL A 66 1.92 6.58 12.50
N ALA A 67 1.98 5.44 11.79
CA ALA A 67 3.16 5.09 11.01
C ALA A 67 3.40 6.07 9.85
N ALA A 68 2.36 6.39 9.08
CA ALA A 68 2.43 7.33 7.97
C ALA A 68 2.91 8.72 8.43
N TYR A 69 2.35 9.23 9.54
CA TYR A 69 2.77 10.50 10.12
C TYR A 69 4.25 10.50 10.54
N GLY A 70 4.73 9.39 11.12
CA GLY A 70 6.15 9.21 11.42
C GLY A 70 7.05 9.23 10.18
N LEU A 71 6.61 8.61 9.08
CA LEU A 71 7.33 8.62 7.80
C LEU A 71 7.33 10.00 7.14
N MET A 72 6.25 10.79 7.34
CA MET A 72 6.15 12.15 6.80
C MET A 72 7.21 13.11 7.32
N ALA A 73 7.84 12.81 8.46
CA ALA A 73 9.01 13.54 8.94
C ALA A 73 10.24 13.41 8.02
N TYR A 74 10.25 12.44 7.10
CA TYR A 74 11.39 12.13 6.22
C TYR A 74 11.07 12.25 4.73
N THR A 75 9.80 12.21 4.34
CA THR A 75 9.37 12.43 2.95
C THR A 75 7.97 13.03 2.90
N GLN A 76 7.68 13.80 1.86
CA GLN A 76 6.33 14.26 1.53
C GLN A 76 5.78 13.53 0.29
N ASP A 77 6.58 12.61 -0.27
CA ASP A 77 6.24 11.82 -1.43
C ASP A 77 5.62 10.49 -0.99
N LEU A 78 4.37 10.60 -0.51
CA LEU A 78 3.60 9.49 0.02
C LEU A 78 2.26 9.41 -0.69
N VAL A 79 1.85 8.19 -1.03
CA VAL A 79 0.49 7.90 -1.49
C VAL A 79 -0.16 6.89 -0.57
N ASP A 80 -1.40 7.18 -0.18
CA ASP A 80 -2.23 6.31 0.63
C ASP A 80 -3.52 5.97 -0.13
N LEU A 81 -3.67 4.71 -0.51
CA LEU A 81 -4.90 4.14 -1.07
C LEU A 81 -5.53 3.11 -0.13
N ALA A 82 -4.98 2.93 1.08
CA ALA A 82 -5.47 1.98 2.07
C ALA A 82 -6.81 2.43 2.71
N TRP A 83 -7.09 3.73 2.68
CA TRP A 83 -8.29 4.32 3.31
C TRP A 83 -9.62 3.83 2.71
N THR A 84 -9.61 3.37 1.45
CA THR A 84 -10.80 2.90 0.75
C THR A 84 -11.30 1.53 1.18
N THR A 85 -10.43 0.64 1.60
CA THR A 85 -10.79 -0.77 1.82
C THR A 85 -11.33 -1.02 3.21
N ARG A 86 -12.17 -0.10 3.72
CA ARG A 86 -12.98 -0.37 4.92
C ARG A 86 -13.94 -1.49 4.57
N ARG A 87 -13.55 -2.72 4.89
CA ARG A 87 -14.50 -3.83 4.99
C ARG A 87 -15.36 -3.50 6.21
N HIS A 88 -16.61 -3.11 5.98
CA HIS A 88 -17.53 -2.87 7.09
C HIS A 88 -17.70 -4.20 7.82
N ASP A 89 -17.48 -4.21 9.13
CA ASP A 89 -17.62 -5.42 9.94
C ASP A 89 -19.02 -5.98 9.75
N GLY A 90 -19.10 -7.16 9.12
CA GLY A 90 -20.34 -7.92 8.97
C GLY A 90 -21.05 -7.85 7.62
N ASP A 91 -20.62 -7.03 6.66
CA ASP A 91 -21.31 -6.99 5.35
C ASP A 91 -20.45 -7.49 4.19
N GLN A 92 -21.01 -8.41 3.42
CA GLN A 92 -20.48 -8.87 2.13
C GLN A 92 -20.86 -7.92 0.99
N ASP A 93 -21.28 -6.69 1.30
CA ASP A 93 -21.78 -5.81 0.27
C ASP A 93 -20.65 -5.44 -0.70
N PRO A 94 -20.77 -5.77 -1.99
CA PRO A 94 -19.71 -5.54 -2.96
C PRO A 94 -19.45 -4.03 -3.07
N SER A 95 -18.18 -3.64 -3.11
CA SER A 95 -17.79 -2.23 -3.26
C SER A 95 -18.51 -1.60 -4.45
N GLN A 96 -19.03 -0.40 -4.24
CA GLN A 96 -19.78 0.30 -5.28
C GLN A 96 -18.89 0.79 -6.41
N VAL A 97 -17.61 1.02 -6.12
CA VAL A 97 -16.56 1.27 -7.10
C VAL A 97 -15.39 0.34 -6.85
N THR A 98 -14.85 -0.26 -7.92
CA THR A 98 -13.57 -0.97 -7.85
C THR A 98 -12.61 -0.39 -8.87
N PHE A 99 -11.51 0.18 -8.41
CA PHE A 99 -10.34 0.50 -9.24
C PHE A 99 -9.47 -0.74 -9.33
N ARG A 100 -8.93 -1.03 -10.51
CA ARG A 100 -7.97 -2.11 -10.72
C ARG A 100 -6.79 -1.61 -11.54
N PHE A 101 -5.61 -1.84 -11.01
CA PHE A 101 -4.34 -1.57 -11.67
C PHE A 101 -3.83 -2.88 -12.29
N ALA A 102 -3.69 -2.92 -13.62
CA ALA A 102 -3.19 -4.09 -14.33
C ALA A 102 -2.42 -3.64 -15.59
N ASP A 103 -1.24 -4.21 -15.81
CA ASP A 103 -0.44 -4.00 -17.03
C ASP A 103 -0.20 -2.53 -17.41
N GLY A 104 -0.06 -1.66 -16.40
CA GLY A 104 0.15 -0.21 -16.60
C GLY A 104 -1.13 0.57 -16.91
N ALA A 105 -2.27 -0.10 -17.02
CA ALA A 105 -3.58 0.52 -17.19
C ALA A 105 -4.35 0.58 -15.86
N VAL A 106 -5.26 1.54 -15.77
CA VAL A 106 -6.24 1.63 -14.70
C VAL A 106 -7.62 1.48 -15.25
N THR A 107 -8.31 0.49 -14.72
CA THR A 107 -9.72 0.24 -14.99
C THR A 107 -10.53 0.55 -13.74
N ALA A 108 -11.77 0.97 -13.93
CA ALA A 108 -12.73 1.09 -12.84
C ALA A 108 -14.03 0.39 -13.19
N THR A 109 -14.75 -0.08 -12.19
CA THR A 109 -16.16 -0.49 -12.32
C THR A 109 -17.01 0.34 -11.36
N ALA A 110 -18.26 0.59 -11.72
CA ALA A 110 -19.22 1.29 -10.86
C ALA A 110 -20.58 0.58 -10.85
N THR A 111 -21.19 0.44 -9.66
CA THR A 111 -22.52 -0.18 -9.49
C THR A 111 -23.65 0.83 -9.31
N THR A 112 -23.34 2.13 -9.15
CA THR A 112 -24.33 3.20 -8.98
C THR A 112 -24.16 4.32 -10.00
N ALA A 113 -25.23 5.10 -10.23
CA ALA A 113 -25.18 6.27 -11.11
C ALA A 113 -24.34 7.42 -10.50
N ALA A 114 -24.38 7.60 -9.18
CA ALA A 114 -23.52 8.58 -8.51
C ALA A 114 -22.03 8.25 -8.71
N ALA A 115 -21.65 6.97 -8.57
CA ALA A 115 -20.30 6.53 -8.85
C ALA A 115 -19.88 6.74 -10.32
N HIS A 116 -20.80 6.51 -11.27
CA HIS A 116 -20.57 6.82 -12.68
C HIS A 116 -20.21 8.30 -12.88
N ASP A 117 -21.02 9.21 -12.33
CA ASP A 117 -20.83 10.65 -12.49
C ASP A 117 -19.48 11.11 -11.92
N VAL A 118 -19.07 10.56 -10.78
CA VAL A 118 -17.77 10.86 -10.17
C VAL A 118 -16.62 10.37 -11.05
N LEU A 119 -16.68 9.13 -11.55
CA LEU A 119 -15.64 8.59 -12.44
C LEU A 119 -15.49 9.42 -13.72
N VAL A 120 -16.60 9.74 -14.39
CA VAL A 120 -16.57 10.56 -15.61
C VAL A 120 -15.98 11.95 -15.32
N ARG A 121 -16.33 12.56 -14.18
CA ARG A 121 -15.78 13.87 -13.77
C ARG A 121 -14.26 13.85 -13.60
N HIS A 122 -13.70 12.72 -13.18
CA HIS A 122 -12.26 12.55 -13.00
C HIS A 122 -11.55 11.96 -14.24
N GLY A 123 -12.21 11.99 -15.39
CA GLY A 123 -11.60 11.67 -16.68
C GLY A 123 -11.61 10.19 -17.05
N PHE A 124 -12.36 9.36 -16.31
CA PHE A 124 -12.57 7.96 -16.67
C PHE A 124 -13.58 7.87 -17.83
N LEU A 125 -13.19 7.21 -18.90
CA LEU A 125 -14.01 7.01 -20.09
C LEU A 125 -14.86 5.75 -19.94
N PHE A 126 -16.16 5.89 -20.13
CA PHE A 126 -17.10 4.77 -20.14
C PHE A 126 -16.90 3.92 -21.40
N THR A 127 -16.82 2.60 -21.24
CA THR A 127 -16.54 1.68 -22.36
C THR A 127 -17.73 0.82 -22.78
N ASP A 128 -18.96 1.18 -22.36
CA ASP A 128 -20.25 0.52 -22.63
C ASP A 128 -20.37 -0.96 -22.20
N GLN A 129 -19.26 -1.65 -21.96
CA GLN A 129 -19.25 -3.02 -21.48
C GLN A 129 -19.35 -3.02 -19.95
N LYS A 130 -20.48 -3.52 -19.42
CA LYS A 130 -20.63 -3.92 -17.99
C LYS A 130 -20.33 -2.83 -16.94
N ARG A 131 -20.54 -1.55 -17.26
CA ARG A 131 -20.18 -0.44 -16.36
C ARG A 131 -18.68 -0.37 -16.02
N HIS A 132 -17.85 -0.68 -17.01
CA HIS A 132 -16.42 -0.49 -16.94
C HIS A 132 -16.03 0.90 -17.44
N TYR A 133 -14.94 1.40 -16.86
CA TYR A 133 -14.33 2.65 -17.22
C TYR A 133 -12.82 2.48 -17.34
N LEU A 134 -12.21 3.29 -18.19
CA LEU A 134 -10.78 3.31 -18.42
C LEU A 134 -10.24 4.73 -18.24
N LEU A 135 -9.09 4.87 -17.59
CA LEU A 135 -8.31 6.09 -17.76
C LEU A 135 -7.59 6.04 -19.12
N PRO A 136 -7.46 7.18 -19.82
CA PRO A 136 -6.74 7.21 -21.09
C PRO A 136 -5.29 6.73 -20.96
N ASP A 137 -4.84 5.86 -21.88
CA ASP A 137 -3.50 5.27 -21.88
C ASP A 137 -2.36 6.29 -22.07
N ALA A 138 -2.68 7.50 -22.55
CA ALA A 138 -1.71 8.57 -22.78
C ALA A 138 -1.34 9.36 -21.52
N LEU A 139 -1.90 9.01 -20.36
CA LEU A 139 -1.59 9.69 -19.09
C LEU A 139 -0.26 9.21 -18.52
N SER A 140 0.51 10.14 -17.97
CA SER A 140 1.66 9.77 -17.12
C SER A 140 1.17 9.02 -15.88
N GLU A 141 1.97 8.11 -15.32
CA GLU A 141 1.56 7.33 -14.14
C GLU A 141 1.21 8.22 -12.94
N ARG A 142 1.93 9.35 -12.78
CA ARG A 142 1.60 10.36 -11.77
C ARG A 142 0.22 10.97 -11.99
N THR A 143 -0.13 11.27 -13.25
CA THR A 143 -1.46 11.80 -13.60
C THR A 143 -2.54 10.76 -13.38
N THR A 144 -2.28 9.51 -13.78
CA THR A 144 -3.16 8.36 -13.55
C THR A 144 -3.44 8.18 -12.07
N LEU A 145 -2.41 8.18 -11.23
CA LEU A 145 -2.55 8.05 -9.78
C LEU A 145 -3.28 9.24 -9.17
N SER A 146 -2.95 10.46 -9.60
CA SER A 146 -3.64 11.67 -9.15
C SER A 146 -5.13 11.63 -9.49
N ALA A 147 -5.51 11.10 -10.65
CA ALA A 147 -6.92 10.94 -11.04
C ALA A 147 -7.63 9.91 -10.16
N VAL A 148 -6.98 8.77 -9.87
CA VAL A 148 -7.53 7.74 -8.98
C VAL A 148 -7.72 8.28 -7.56
N VAL A 149 -6.70 8.93 -6.98
CA VAL A 149 -6.78 9.53 -5.63
C VAL A 149 -7.87 10.61 -5.57
N SER A 150 -7.99 11.43 -6.60
CA SER A 150 -9.02 12.49 -6.64
C SER A 150 -10.43 11.90 -6.77
N ALA A 151 -10.58 10.85 -7.57
CA ALA A 151 -11.85 10.13 -7.71
C ALA A 151 -12.23 9.43 -6.40
N GLU A 152 -11.28 8.76 -5.79
CA GLU A 152 -11.43 8.09 -4.51
C GLU A 152 -11.89 9.03 -3.40
N ALA A 153 -11.19 10.16 -3.19
CA ALA A 153 -11.53 11.12 -2.15
C ALA A 153 -12.93 11.71 -2.34
N HIS A 154 -13.35 11.90 -3.60
CA HIS A 154 -14.68 12.38 -3.94
C HIS A 154 -15.74 11.32 -3.65
N LEU A 155 -15.53 10.07 -4.07
CA LEU A 155 -16.42 8.94 -3.76
C LEU A 155 -16.57 8.74 -2.26
N HIS A 156 -15.48 8.84 -1.51
CA HIS A 156 -15.49 8.76 -0.04
C HIS A 156 -16.33 9.89 0.57
N THR A 157 -16.19 11.12 0.08
CA THR A 157 -16.99 12.28 0.54
C THR A 157 -18.48 12.06 0.31
N ASP A 158 -18.85 11.36 -0.76
CA ASP A 158 -20.23 11.00 -1.10
C ASP A 158 -20.73 9.74 -0.36
N GLY A 159 -19.91 9.14 0.50
CA GLY A 159 -20.25 7.91 1.23
C GLY A 159 -20.31 6.66 0.33
N VAL A 160 -19.70 6.71 -0.86
CA VAL A 160 -19.66 5.59 -1.81
C VAL A 160 -18.53 4.65 -1.41
N SER A 161 -18.82 3.35 -1.31
CA SER A 161 -17.80 2.36 -0.96
C SER A 161 -16.87 2.11 -2.15
N VAL A 162 -15.56 2.20 -1.91
CA VAL A 162 -14.50 2.07 -2.92
C VAL A 162 -13.61 0.89 -2.58
N HIS A 163 -13.17 0.14 -3.59
CA HIS A 163 -12.08 -0.80 -3.49
C HIS A 163 -10.99 -0.44 -4.48
N VAL A 164 -9.74 -0.50 -4.06
CA VAL A 164 -8.60 -0.35 -4.94
C VAL A 164 -7.83 -1.66 -4.99
N ASP A 165 -8.03 -2.40 -6.07
CA ASP A 165 -7.29 -3.62 -6.38
C ASP A 165 -5.93 -3.27 -7.00
N LEU A 166 -4.89 -3.45 -6.20
CA LEU A 166 -3.50 -3.21 -6.58
C LEU A 166 -2.80 -4.48 -7.09
N GLY A 167 -3.54 -5.57 -7.30
CA GLY A 167 -3.01 -6.84 -7.78
C GLY A 167 -2.09 -7.54 -6.79
N ILE A 168 -2.08 -7.13 -5.52
CA ILE A 168 -1.36 -7.84 -4.46
C ILE A 168 -2.29 -8.93 -3.90
N PRO A 169 -1.95 -10.22 -4.10
CA PRO A 169 -2.79 -11.31 -3.63
C PRO A 169 -2.83 -11.39 -2.09
N THR A 170 -3.69 -12.24 -1.54
CA THR A 170 -3.94 -12.32 -0.09
C THR A 170 -2.66 -12.63 0.70
N VAL A 171 -2.69 -12.45 2.01
CA VAL A 171 -1.50 -12.68 2.85
C VAL A 171 -1.00 -14.13 2.81
N GLU A 172 -1.86 -15.08 2.42
CA GLU A 172 -1.49 -16.48 2.15
C GLU A 172 -0.55 -16.62 0.95
N ASP A 173 -0.68 -15.73 -0.04
CA ASP A 173 0.15 -15.70 -1.25
C ASP A 173 1.45 -14.89 -1.06
N ILE A 174 1.68 -14.34 0.14
CA ILE A 174 2.85 -13.53 0.46
C ILE A 174 3.69 -14.27 1.53
N PRO A 175 4.79 -14.94 1.15
CA PRO A 175 5.60 -15.68 2.11
C PRO A 175 6.24 -14.74 3.15
N PRO A 176 6.39 -15.19 4.41
CA PRO A 176 7.11 -14.43 5.43
C PRO A 176 8.56 -14.16 4.99
N ALA A 177 9.08 -12.99 5.35
CA ALA A 177 10.46 -12.65 5.02
C ALA A 177 11.41 -13.65 5.72
N PRO A 178 12.47 -14.13 5.04
CA PRO A 178 13.47 -14.95 5.71
C PRO A 178 14.07 -14.14 6.88
N PRO A 179 14.28 -14.76 8.05
CA PRO A 179 14.89 -14.08 9.18
C PRO A 179 16.23 -13.48 8.75
N ARG A 180 16.45 -12.20 9.08
CA ARG A 180 17.75 -11.58 8.84
C ARG A 180 18.82 -12.43 9.55
N PRO A 181 19.96 -12.72 8.90
CA PRO A 181 21.09 -13.29 9.60
C PRO A 181 21.39 -12.38 10.79
N HIS A 182 21.33 -12.93 12.01
CA HIS A 182 21.87 -12.24 13.17
C HIS A 182 23.31 -11.85 12.84
N ALA A 183 23.65 -10.57 13.04
CA ALA A 183 25.03 -10.15 12.99
C ALA A 183 25.80 -11.05 13.94
N ALA A 184 26.77 -11.80 13.40
CA ALA A 184 27.63 -12.64 14.20
C ALA A 184 28.27 -11.75 15.28
N PRO A 185 28.30 -12.18 16.55
CA PRO A 185 28.99 -11.43 17.58
C PRO A 185 30.41 -11.16 17.11
N VAL A 186 30.79 -9.88 17.10
CA VAL A 186 32.16 -9.46 16.82
C VAL A 186 33.04 -10.13 17.87
N VAL A 187 33.79 -11.15 17.47
CA VAL A 187 34.87 -11.70 18.27
C VAL A 187 35.97 -10.65 18.27
N LEU A 188 36.07 -9.89 19.37
CA LEU A 188 37.20 -9.01 19.60
C LEU A 188 38.48 -9.87 19.57
N PRO A 189 39.49 -9.52 18.76
CA PRO A 189 40.75 -10.26 18.78
C PRO A 189 41.37 -10.14 20.17
N THR A 190 41.58 -11.28 20.82
CA THR A 190 42.39 -11.38 22.02
C THR A 190 43.81 -10.95 21.65
N HIS A 191 44.23 -9.81 22.19
CA HIS A 191 45.63 -9.41 22.17
C HIS A 191 46.46 -10.52 22.84
N GLN A 192 47.14 -11.32 22.03
CA GLN A 192 48.23 -12.17 22.49
C GLN A 192 49.39 -11.26 22.88
N THR A 193 49.52 -10.95 24.16
CA THR A 193 50.72 -10.35 24.70
C THR A 193 51.82 -11.41 24.70
N ALA A 194 52.58 -11.48 23.62
CA ALA A 194 53.82 -12.24 23.56
C ALA A 194 54.81 -11.66 24.59
N ARG A 195 54.96 -12.32 25.74
CA ARG A 195 56.00 -12.00 26.73
C ARG A 195 57.29 -12.71 26.30
N HIS A 196 58.13 -11.98 25.58
CA HIS A 196 59.51 -12.34 25.27
C HIS A 196 60.42 -11.76 26.36
N THR A 197 61.25 -12.61 26.99
CA THR A 197 62.58 -12.37 27.62
C THR A 197 62.90 -13.66 28.39
N ARG A 198 63.82 -14.53 27.96
CA ARG A 198 65.29 -14.44 28.02
C ARG A 198 65.82 -14.21 29.43
#